data_AF-A0AAU6I6T9-F1
#
_entry.id   AF-A0AAU6I6T9-F1
#
_cell.length_a   1.000
_cell.length_b   1.000
_cell.length_c   1.000
_cell.angle_alpha   90.00
_cell.angle_beta   90.00
_cell.angle_gamma   90.00
#
_symmetry.space_group_name_H-M   'P 1'
#
loop_
_entity.id
_entity.type
_entity.pdbx_description
1 polymer ?
#
loop_
_entity_poly.entity_id
_entity_poly.type
_entity_poly.pdbx_seq_one_letter_code
_entity_poly.pdbx_strand_id
1 'polypeptide(L)'
;MEITAGKHPSAVRRGAAGLALAAALATTITATAGSPADAATPTTTVTIAADATPAATVTGVATTADIATGAPPVVPYDFGDCPDIPAGVDAARWKCEVLTATGSLTLGSRTVPELAPMTVTHAEGPLPDGTDGQVWGALRSTSTAVPGGLLGTGTTGHGPFLPLALRPEYGGRSDFHSTGNSLGLFTLRFRVLSPVLPRGCVIGGDAPVELRLRRAGDSEWVSQDPPVIRFDAYDDTFTAPAAVGCGPLGRLVDDRLGLPRGAGNAITLSARYTFKTYDRLPAR
;
A
#
# COMPACT_ATOMS: atom_id res chain seq x y z
N MET A 1 20.70 15.84 -2.37
CA MET A 1 19.37 16.08 -1.78
C MET A 1 18.58 16.82 -2.84
N GLU A 2 17.69 16.11 -3.53
CA GLU A 2 16.83 16.73 -4.54
C GLU A 2 15.56 17.21 -3.80
N ILE A 3 15.38 18.53 -3.74
CA ILE A 3 14.18 19.15 -3.19
C ILE A 3 13.23 19.34 -4.36
N THR A 4 12.12 18.61 -4.36
CA THR A 4 11.08 18.79 -5.37
C THR A 4 10.13 19.86 -4.86
N ALA A 5 10.15 21.06 -5.46
CA ALA A 5 9.18 22.10 -5.16
C ALA A 5 7.89 21.85 -5.98
N GLY A 6 6.81 21.49 -5.32
CA GLY A 6 5.48 21.34 -5.93
C GLY A 6 4.89 22.71 -6.27
N LYS A 7 5.23 23.29 -7.42
CA LYS A 7 4.65 24.57 -7.85
C LYS A 7 3.25 24.35 -8.44
N HIS A 8 2.20 24.42 -7.61
CA HIS A 8 0.82 24.51 -8.10
C HIS A 8 0.39 25.97 -8.26
N PRO A 9 0.01 26.41 -9.48
CA PRO A 9 -0.62 27.72 -9.65
C PRO A 9 -2.08 27.65 -9.17
N SER A 10 -2.37 28.22 -8.00
CA SER A 10 -3.74 28.52 -7.59
C SER A 10 -4.34 29.59 -8.50
N ALA A 11 -5.11 29.17 -9.51
CA ALA A 11 -5.89 30.07 -10.33
C ALA A 11 -7.11 30.56 -9.53
N VAL A 12 -7.00 31.77 -8.98
CA VAL A 12 -8.13 32.56 -8.49
C VAL A 12 -9.01 32.96 -9.68
N ARG A 13 -10.25 32.46 -9.75
CA ARG A 13 -11.30 33.07 -10.57
C ARG A 13 -12.35 33.68 -9.65
N ARG A 14 -12.30 35.01 -9.56
CA ARG A 14 -13.44 35.85 -9.19
C ARG A 14 -14.33 36.02 -10.41
N GLY A 15 -15.63 35.74 -10.28
CA GLY A 15 -16.67 36.07 -11.24
C GLY A 15 -18.02 36.03 -10.55
N ALA A 16 -18.63 37.19 -10.38
CA ALA A 16 -19.90 37.40 -9.70
C ALA A 16 -21.05 37.56 -10.71
N ALA A 17 -22.26 37.34 -10.17
CA ALA A 17 -23.58 37.80 -10.62
C ALA A 17 -24.34 36.96 -11.68
N GLY A 18 -25.57 36.57 -11.33
CA GLY A 18 -26.58 36.09 -12.27
C GLY A 18 -27.75 35.31 -11.62
N LEU A 19 -28.83 36.02 -11.34
CA LEU A 19 -30.12 35.61 -10.76
C LEU A 19 -30.80 34.32 -11.31
N ALA A 20 -31.43 33.60 -10.37
CA ALA A 20 -32.80 33.05 -10.34
C ALA A 20 -33.39 32.24 -11.52
N LEU A 21 -33.84 31.00 -11.23
CA LEU A 21 -35.26 30.65 -11.29
C LEU A 21 -35.54 29.35 -10.52
N ALA A 22 -36.72 29.29 -9.91
CA ALA A 22 -37.19 28.25 -9.01
C ALA A 22 -37.92 27.10 -9.74
N ALA A 23 -37.77 25.92 -9.14
CA ALA A 23 -38.79 24.94 -8.76
C ALA A 23 -39.76 24.29 -9.77
N ALA A 24 -39.95 22.99 -9.46
CA ALA A 24 -41.11 22.14 -9.65
C ALA A 24 -41.26 21.39 -10.97
N LEU A 25 -40.93 20.10 -10.93
CA LEU A 25 -41.79 19.04 -11.47
C LEU A 25 -41.71 17.85 -10.51
N ALA A 26 -42.80 17.67 -9.77
CA ALA A 26 -43.09 16.47 -9.02
C ALA A 26 -43.68 15.43 -9.99
N THR A 27 -43.14 14.21 -9.97
CA THR A 27 -43.83 13.06 -10.55
C THR A 27 -43.78 11.92 -9.55
N THR A 28 -44.92 11.71 -8.92
CA THR A 28 -45.32 10.49 -8.22
C THR A 28 -45.39 9.32 -9.19
N ILE A 29 -44.75 8.20 -8.87
CA ILE A 29 -45.13 6.88 -9.40
C ILE A 29 -45.33 5.95 -8.21
N THR A 30 -46.61 5.65 -7.97
CA THR A 30 -47.09 4.64 -7.04
C THR A 30 -47.03 3.24 -7.67
N ALA A 31 -46.49 2.32 -6.88
CA ALA A 31 -46.64 0.86 -6.81
C ALA A 31 -47.47 0.11 -7.87
N THR A 32 -46.92 -1.04 -8.30
CA THR A 32 -47.67 -2.30 -8.34
C THR A 32 -46.81 -3.47 -7.84
N ALA A 33 -47.46 -4.32 -7.05
CA ALA A 33 -46.94 -5.50 -6.40
C ALA A 33 -46.70 -6.66 -7.38
N GLY A 34 -45.74 -7.52 -7.05
CA GLY A 34 -45.49 -8.78 -7.73
C GLY A 34 -44.53 -9.68 -6.95
N SER A 35 -45.06 -10.42 -5.97
CA SER A 35 -44.58 -11.75 -5.52
C SER A 35 -45.71 -12.73 -5.91
N PRO A 36 -45.48 -14.04 -6.19
CA PRO A 36 -44.57 -14.93 -5.44
C PRO A 36 -43.87 -16.05 -6.26
N ALA A 37 -42.88 -16.73 -5.65
CA ALA A 37 -42.55 -18.15 -5.81
C ALA A 37 -41.24 -18.41 -5.02
N ASP A 38 -41.32 -18.91 -3.78
CA ASP A 38 -41.29 -20.34 -3.44
C ASP A 38 -40.13 -21.12 -4.09
N ALA A 39 -39.06 -21.30 -3.32
CA ALA A 39 -38.24 -22.50 -3.32
C ALA A 39 -37.56 -22.63 -1.95
N ALA A 40 -38.23 -23.38 -1.06
CA ALA A 40 -37.76 -23.75 0.25
C ALA A 40 -36.52 -24.67 0.17
N THR A 41 -35.46 -24.31 0.88
CA THR A 41 -34.31 -25.19 1.15
C THR A 41 -34.54 -25.92 2.47
N PRO A 42 -34.37 -27.25 2.53
CA PRO A 42 -34.75 -28.05 3.69
C PRO A 42 -33.81 -27.83 4.89
N THR A 43 -34.39 -27.41 6.01
CA THR A 43 -33.78 -27.43 7.34
C THR A 43 -33.60 -28.87 7.79
N THR A 44 -32.36 -29.37 7.84
CA THR A 44 -32.06 -30.68 8.45
C THR A 44 -31.98 -30.51 9.96
N THR A 45 -33.06 -30.87 10.65
CA THR A 45 -33.11 -31.00 12.10
C THR A 45 -32.45 -32.32 12.50
N VAL A 46 -31.30 -32.26 13.17
CA VAL A 46 -30.66 -33.44 13.77
C VAL A 46 -31.11 -33.53 15.23
N THR A 47 -31.99 -34.49 15.50
CA THR A 47 -32.40 -34.89 16.85
C THR A 47 -31.35 -35.86 17.39
N ILE A 48 -30.60 -35.47 18.43
CA ILE A 48 -29.68 -36.36 19.13
C ILE A 48 -30.33 -36.73 20.47
N ALA A 49 -30.48 -38.03 20.69
CA ALA A 49 -31.06 -38.62 21.88
C ALA A 49 -30.19 -38.37 23.13
N ALA A 50 -30.86 -38.10 24.25
CA ALA A 50 -30.26 -37.89 25.55
C ALA A 50 -29.99 -39.24 26.23
N ASP A 51 -28.72 -39.54 26.51
CA ASP A 51 -28.33 -40.55 27.49
C ASP A 51 -27.86 -39.86 28.77
N ALA A 52 -28.60 -40.12 29.84
CA ALA A 52 -28.29 -39.67 31.19
C ALA A 52 -27.25 -40.60 31.83
N THR A 53 -26.11 -40.04 32.24
CA THR A 53 -25.15 -40.72 33.14
C THR A 53 -24.87 -39.85 34.38
N PRO A 54 -24.72 -40.47 35.57
CA PRO A 54 -24.73 -39.78 36.84
C PRO A 54 -23.42 -39.03 37.15
N ALA A 55 -23.60 -37.97 37.95
CA ALA A 55 -22.63 -37.00 38.39
C ALA A 55 -21.45 -37.60 39.19
N ALA A 56 -20.23 -37.25 38.77
CA ALA A 56 -19.03 -37.27 39.61
C ALA A 56 -18.62 -35.82 39.89
N THR A 57 -18.85 -35.36 41.11
CA THR A 57 -18.34 -34.09 41.65
C THR A 57 -16.83 -34.15 41.79
N VAL A 58 -16.11 -33.55 40.85
CA VAL A 58 -14.69 -33.20 41.01
C VAL A 58 -14.61 -31.71 41.32
N THR A 59 -14.24 -31.39 42.55
CA THR A 59 -13.96 -30.03 43.02
C THR A 59 -12.64 -29.55 42.43
N GLY A 60 -12.66 -29.14 41.17
CA GLY A 60 -11.54 -28.48 40.50
C GLY A 60 -11.57 -26.98 40.79
N VAL A 61 -10.57 -26.48 41.49
CA VAL A 61 -10.34 -25.05 41.68
C VAL A 61 -10.05 -24.44 40.31
N ALA A 62 -11.05 -23.79 39.71
CA ALA A 62 -10.88 -23.00 38.50
C ALA A 62 -10.12 -21.72 38.88
N THR A 63 -8.80 -21.74 38.73
CA THR A 63 -8.03 -20.50 38.58
C THR A 63 -8.44 -19.88 37.25
N THR A 64 -9.24 -18.81 37.30
CA THR A 64 -9.41 -17.88 36.19
C THR A 64 -8.04 -17.28 35.88
N ALA A 65 -7.32 -17.92 34.96
CA ALA A 65 -6.21 -17.26 34.30
C ALA A 65 -6.84 -16.15 33.44
N ASP A 66 -6.78 -14.93 33.93
CA ASP A 66 -6.96 -13.74 33.10
C ASP A 66 -5.96 -13.85 31.95
N ILE A 67 -6.43 -14.29 30.78
CA ILE A 67 -5.73 -14.03 29.54
C ILE A 67 -5.91 -12.53 29.34
N ALA A 68 -5.01 -11.76 29.93
CA ALA A 68 -4.77 -10.39 29.54
C ALA A 68 -4.53 -10.44 28.03
N THR A 69 -5.55 -10.03 27.26
CA THR A 69 -5.43 -9.74 25.84
C THR A 69 -4.62 -8.46 25.77
N GLY A 70 -3.32 -8.58 26.05
CA GLY A 70 -2.37 -7.50 25.86
C GLY A 70 -2.47 -7.12 24.40
N ALA A 71 -2.86 -5.87 24.13
CA ALA A 71 -2.69 -5.29 22.82
C ALA A 71 -1.27 -5.64 22.35
N PRO A 72 -1.08 -6.12 21.10
CA PRO A 72 0.25 -6.42 20.58
C PRO A 72 1.16 -5.22 20.87
N PRO A 73 2.39 -5.43 21.37
CA PRO A 73 3.29 -4.32 21.65
C PRO A 73 3.39 -3.47 20.38
N VAL A 74 3.13 -2.16 20.53
CA VAL A 74 3.31 -1.20 19.44
C VAL A 74 4.78 -1.27 19.07
N VAL A 75 5.10 -1.91 17.95
CA VAL A 75 6.45 -1.89 17.39
C VAL A 75 6.77 -0.42 17.16
N PRO A 76 7.79 0.16 17.84
CA PRO A 76 8.12 1.56 17.64
C PRO A 76 8.45 1.78 16.18
N TYR A 77 7.80 2.77 15.56
CA TYR A 77 8.18 3.18 14.22
C TYR A 77 9.60 3.77 14.26
N ASP A 78 10.43 3.32 13.32
CA ASP A 78 11.80 3.78 13.18
C ASP A 78 11.85 5.06 12.34
N PHE A 79 12.45 6.10 12.92
CA PHE A 79 12.66 7.42 12.30
C PHE A 79 14.15 7.64 11.95
N GLY A 80 14.97 6.58 11.95
CA GLY A 80 16.39 6.64 11.58
C GLY A 80 16.63 7.10 10.14
N ASP A 81 15.70 6.78 9.23
CA ASP A 81 15.78 7.13 7.82
C ASP A 81 15.19 8.52 7.47
N CYS A 82 14.80 9.35 8.46
CA CYS A 82 14.39 10.73 8.12
C CYS A 82 15.56 11.44 7.44
N PRO A 83 15.35 12.18 6.35
CA PRO A 83 16.40 12.97 5.75
C PRO A 83 16.72 14.21 6.61
N ASP A 84 17.76 14.94 6.27
CA ASP A 84 17.93 16.31 6.77
C ASP A 84 16.87 17.22 6.14
N ILE A 85 16.40 18.23 6.88
CA ILE A 85 15.50 19.26 6.35
C ILE A 85 16.29 20.45 5.81
N PRO A 86 15.73 21.24 4.89
CA PRO A 86 16.42 22.41 4.35
C PRO A 86 16.84 23.39 5.46
N ALA A 87 18.03 24.00 5.33
CA ALA A 87 18.53 24.92 6.33
C ALA A 87 17.59 26.13 6.52
N GLY A 88 17.39 26.54 7.78
CA GLY A 88 16.60 27.72 8.14
C GLY A 88 15.08 27.52 8.15
N VAL A 89 14.59 26.31 7.87
CA VAL A 89 13.17 25.99 8.06
C VAL A 89 12.84 25.72 9.52
N ASP A 90 11.57 25.92 9.90
CA ASP A 90 11.09 25.66 11.26
C ASP A 90 10.90 24.15 11.49
N ALA A 91 11.74 23.58 12.36
CA ALA A 91 11.71 22.16 12.72
C ALA A 91 10.37 21.70 13.34
N ALA A 92 9.61 22.60 13.98
CA ALA A 92 8.29 22.27 14.53
C ALA A 92 7.20 22.18 13.45
N ARG A 93 7.47 22.68 12.24
CA ARG A 93 6.55 22.66 11.10
C ARG A 93 6.92 21.64 10.03
N TRP A 94 8.10 21.05 10.14
CA TRP A 94 8.54 19.95 9.29
C TRP A 94 8.28 18.62 9.98
N LYS A 95 7.68 17.69 9.24
CA LYS A 95 7.36 16.34 9.69
C LYS A 95 8.29 15.36 8.99
N CYS A 96 8.88 14.45 9.76
CA CYS A 96 9.36 13.20 9.21
C CYS A 96 8.23 12.19 9.23
N GLU A 97 7.95 11.62 8.07
CA GLU A 97 6.80 10.77 7.81
C GLU A 97 7.28 9.37 7.43
N VAL A 98 6.71 8.36 8.07
CA VAL A 98 7.05 6.95 7.88
C VAL A 98 5.79 6.22 7.44
N LEU A 99 5.86 5.60 6.27
CA LEU A 99 4.80 4.82 5.67
C LEU A 99 5.26 3.36 5.54
N THR A 100 4.63 2.45 6.25
CA THR A 100 4.85 1.01 6.08
C THR A 100 3.69 0.41 5.29
N ALA A 101 3.97 -0.41 4.28
CA ALA A 101 2.93 -1.02 3.45
C ALA A 101 3.23 -2.48 3.12
N THR A 102 2.16 -3.28 3.05
CA THR A 102 2.10 -4.60 2.41
C THR A 102 1.02 -4.56 1.34
N GLY A 103 0.91 -5.60 0.52
CA GLY A 103 -0.18 -5.69 -0.44
C GLY A 103 0.12 -6.62 -1.60
N SER A 104 -0.45 -6.37 -2.78
CA SER A 104 -0.28 -7.23 -3.95
C SER A 104 0.26 -6.44 -5.14
N LEU A 105 0.97 -7.14 -6.04
CA LEU A 105 1.52 -6.58 -7.26
C LEU A 105 1.24 -7.51 -8.43
N THR A 106 0.52 -7.01 -9.44
CA THR A 106 0.50 -7.57 -10.79
C THR A 106 1.48 -6.78 -11.65
N LEU A 107 2.56 -7.44 -12.05
CA LEU A 107 3.58 -6.90 -12.94
C LEU A 107 3.64 -7.76 -14.21
N GLY A 108 3.35 -7.15 -15.35
CA GLY A 108 3.22 -7.87 -16.62
C GLY A 108 2.05 -8.85 -16.60
N SER A 109 2.34 -10.14 -16.75
CA SER A 109 1.37 -11.24 -16.68
C SER A 109 1.35 -11.95 -15.32
N ARG A 110 2.13 -11.48 -14.33
CA ARG A 110 2.36 -12.19 -13.08
C ARG A 110 1.88 -11.42 -11.87
N THR A 111 1.15 -12.12 -11.01
CA THR A 111 0.70 -11.60 -9.73
C THR A 111 1.53 -12.18 -8.60
N VAL A 112 2.02 -11.28 -7.76
CA VAL A 112 2.60 -11.53 -6.45
C VAL A 112 1.53 -11.12 -5.43
N PRO A 113 0.81 -12.08 -4.82
CA PRO A 113 -0.36 -11.78 -4.00
C PRO A 113 0.00 -11.10 -2.67
N GLU A 114 1.23 -11.31 -2.18
CA GLU A 114 1.71 -10.75 -0.93
C GLU A 114 3.13 -10.23 -1.13
N LEU A 115 3.25 -8.92 -1.27
CA LEU A 115 4.51 -8.20 -1.20
C LEU A 115 5.06 -8.26 0.22
N ALA A 116 6.34 -8.59 0.32
CA ALA A 116 7.08 -8.39 1.54
C ALA A 116 6.96 -6.91 1.97
N PRO A 117 6.87 -6.63 3.29
CA PRO A 117 6.68 -5.28 3.78
C PRO A 117 7.74 -4.31 3.24
N MET A 118 7.31 -3.10 2.92
CA MET A 118 8.18 -1.98 2.56
C MET A 118 7.89 -0.76 3.42
N THR A 119 8.94 0.01 3.70
CA THR A 119 8.87 1.25 4.47
C THR A 119 9.42 2.39 3.63
N VAL A 120 8.61 3.43 3.44
CA VAL A 120 9.00 4.70 2.84
C VAL A 120 9.16 5.73 3.95
N THR A 121 10.28 6.43 3.94
CA THR A 121 10.53 7.55 4.85
C THR A 121 10.85 8.80 4.03
N HIS A 122 10.18 9.90 4.36
CA HIS A 122 10.40 11.21 3.74
C HIS A 122 10.12 12.32 4.75
N ALA A 123 10.42 13.56 4.36
CA ALA A 123 10.11 14.73 5.17
C ALA A 123 9.31 15.75 4.36
N GLU A 124 8.35 16.39 5.02
CA GLU A 124 7.54 17.45 4.43
C GLU A 124 7.37 18.63 5.37
N GLY A 125 7.30 19.82 4.80
CA GLY A 125 6.98 21.03 5.54
C GLY A 125 7.02 22.27 4.67
N PRO A 126 6.59 23.42 5.21
CA PRO A 126 6.59 24.68 4.48
C PRO A 126 8.01 25.22 4.29
N LEU A 127 8.29 25.70 3.09
CA LEU A 127 9.48 26.47 2.74
C LEU A 127 9.33 27.95 3.15
N PRO A 128 10.43 28.73 3.22
CA PRO A 128 10.38 30.13 3.62
C PRO A 128 9.53 31.03 2.71
N ASP A 129 9.32 30.64 1.45
CA ASP A 129 8.46 31.34 0.50
C ASP A 129 6.96 30.94 0.62
N GLY A 130 6.64 30.05 1.57
CA GLY A 130 5.29 29.54 1.83
C GLY A 130 4.86 28.38 0.94
N THR A 131 5.71 27.91 0.02
CA THR A 131 5.43 26.69 -0.76
C THR A 131 5.69 25.42 0.04
N ASP A 132 5.11 24.30 -0.39
CA ASP A 132 5.38 23.00 0.23
C ASP A 132 6.73 22.46 -0.24
N GLY A 133 7.53 21.98 0.71
CA GLY A 133 8.79 21.29 0.48
C GLY A 133 8.68 19.82 0.85
N GLN A 134 9.33 18.97 0.07
CA GLN A 134 9.45 17.54 0.33
C GLN A 134 10.90 17.09 0.11
N VAL A 135 11.36 16.17 0.96
CA VAL A 135 12.69 15.57 0.88
C VAL A 135 12.56 14.06 1.01
N TRP A 136 13.14 13.32 0.06
CA TRP A 136 13.24 11.88 0.13
C TRP A 136 14.23 11.41 1.21
N GLY A 137 13.81 10.48 2.06
CA GLY A 137 14.68 9.77 3.00
C GLY A 137 15.15 8.44 2.44
N ALA A 138 14.30 7.41 2.55
CA ALA A 138 14.64 6.05 2.15
C ALA A 138 13.42 5.21 1.74
N LEU A 139 13.70 4.16 0.96
CA LEU A 139 12.83 3.01 0.78
C LEU A 139 13.56 1.80 1.34
N ARG A 140 13.03 1.21 2.41
CA ARG A 140 13.46 -0.08 2.94
C ARG A 140 12.50 -1.14 2.43
N SER A 141 13.02 -2.17 1.80
CA SER A 141 12.23 -3.28 1.26
C SER A 141 13.03 -4.57 1.33
N THR A 142 12.31 -5.69 1.32
CA THR A 142 12.90 -7.01 1.14
C THR A 142 12.37 -7.66 -0.14
N SER A 143 13.00 -8.76 -0.56
CA SER A 143 12.63 -9.45 -1.78
C SER A 143 11.37 -10.27 -1.58
N THR A 144 10.43 -10.17 -2.51
CA THR A 144 9.25 -11.01 -2.57
C THR A 144 9.42 -12.08 -3.64
N ALA A 145 9.12 -13.33 -3.31
CA ALA A 145 9.22 -14.43 -4.26
C ALA A 145 8.15 -14.35 -5.36
N VAL A 146 8.53 -14.65 -6.60
CA VAL A 146 7.61 -14.77 -7.73
C VAL A 146 7.11 -16.23 -7.79
N PRO A 147 5.79 -16.48 -7.67
CA PRO A 147 5.24 -17.84 -7.69
C PRO A 147 5.68 -18.64 -8.91
N GLY A 148 6.30 -19.81 -8.73
CA GLY A 148 6.83 -20.67 -9.81
C GLY A 148 8.27 -20.37 -10.25
N GLY A 149 8.99 -19.45 -9.61
CA GLY A 149 10.40 -19.17 -9.89
C GLY A 149 10.66 -18.69 -11.33
N LEU A 150 11.89 -18.83 -11.83
CA LEU A 150 12.28 -18.34 -13.17
C LEU A 150 11.65 -19.16 -14.31
N LEU A 151 11.46 -20.46 -14.12
CA LEU A 151 10.91 -21.36 -15.15
C LEU A 151 9.38 -21.42 -15.15
N GLY A 152 8.72 -20.84 -14.15
CA GLY A 152 7.26 -20.89 -14.02
C GLY A 152 6.72 -22.26 -13.61
N THR A 153 7.57 -23.13 -13.07
CA THR A 153 7.21 -24.46 -12.60
C THR A 153 7.06 -24.48 -11.06
N GLY A 154 5.98 -25.10 -10.57
CA GLY A 154 5.63 -25.16 -9.14
C GLY A 154 4.48 -24.22 -8.75
N THR A 155 3.77 -24.56 -7.67
CA THR A 155 2.55 -23.88 -7.20
C THR A 155 2.76 -22.99 -5.97
N THR A 156 3.91 -23.11 -5.31
CA THR A 156 4.29 -22.30 -4.14
C THR A 156 5.58 -21.55 -4.45
N GLY A 157 5.82 -20.40 -3.80
CA GLY A 157 6.83 -19.38 -4.13
C GLY A 157 8.29 -19.81 -4.32
N HIS A 158 8.63 -21.09 -4.32
CA HIS A 158 9.95 -21.62 -4.59
C HIS A 158 9.85 -22.66 -5.71
N GLY A 159 10.09 -22.26 -6.96
CA GLY A 159 10.40 -23.24 -8.01
C GLY A 159 11.65 -24.02 -7.57
N PRO A 160 11.65 -25.36 -7.55
CA PRO A 160 12.61 -26.16 -6.77
C PRO A 160 14.08 -26.00 -7.18
N PHE A 161 14.35 -25.40 -8.34
CA PHE A 161 15.72 -25.30 -8.89
C PHE A 161 16.18 -23.89 -9.21
N LEU A 162 15.27 -22.96 -9.55
CA LEU A 162 15.62 -21.59 -9.98
C LEU A 162 14.62 -20.58 -9.39
N PRO A 163 14.84 -20.13 -8.14
CA PRO A 163 13.98 -19.12 -7.53
C PRO A 163 14.09 -17.80 -8.30
N LEU A 164 12.99 -17.06 -8.29
CA LEU A 164 12.91 -15.72 -8.83
C LEU A 164 12.23 -14.84 -7.79
N ALA A 165 12.80 -13.68 -7.51
CA ALA A 165 12.23 -12.73 -6.57
C ALA A 165 12.35 -11.30 -7.11
N LEU A 166 11.44 -10.42 -6.66
CA LEU A 166 11.43 -9.00 -6.96
C LEU A 166 11.68 -8.22 -5.67
N ARG A 167 12.60 -7.27 -5.70
CA ARG A 167 12.79 -6.31 -4.60
C ARG A 167 12.53 -4.89 -5.11
N PRO A 168 11.51 -4.19 -4.58
CA PRO A 168 11.28 -2.77 -4.91
C PRO A 168 12.47 -1.92 -4.47
N GLU A 169 12.91 -1.00 -5.31
CA GLU A 169 13.94 0.00 -5.03
C GLU A 169 13.44 1.36 -5.52
N TYR A 170 13.92 2.44 -4.91
CA TYR A 170 13.51 3.79 -5.30
C TYR A 170 13.90 4.08 -6.75
N GLY A 171 12.93 4.54 -7.54
CA GLY A 171 13.09 4.87 -8.96
C GLY A 171 13.65 6.28 -9.21
N GLY A 172 13.89 7.07 -8.16
CA GLY A 172 14.52 8.39 -8.26
C GLY A 172 13.56 9.58 -8.22
N ARG A 173 12.24 9.35 -8.20
CA ARG A 173 11.22 10.40 -8.09
C ARG A 173 10.11 10.03 -7.11
N SER A 174 9.70 10.99 -6.31
CA SER A 174 8.54 10.94 -5.43
C SER A 174 7.91 12.33 -5.31
N ASP A 175 6.60 12.33 -5.15
CA ASP A 175 5.77 13.46 -4.74
C ASP A 175 4.62 12.85 -3.93
N PHE A 176 4.69 12.88 -2.60
CA PHE A 176 3.64 12.40 -1.70
C PHE A 176 2.55 13.45 -1.39
N HIS A 177 2.52 14.58 -2.11
CA HIS A 177 1.48 15.57 -1.90
C HIS A 177 0.11 15.02 -2.28
N SER A 178 -0.74 14.86 -1.27
CA SER A 178 -2.07 14.30 -1.45
C SER A 178 -3.08 15.38 -1.84
N THR A 179 -3.82 15.17 -2.93
CA THR A 179 -4.93 16.04 -3.36
C THR A 179 -6.17 15.20 -3.61
N GLY A 180 -7.20 15.37 -2.78
CA GLY A 180 -8.38 14.51 -2.80
C GLY A 180 -7.98 13.03 -2.57
N ASN A 181 -8.30 12.17 -3.54
CA ASN A 181 -7.93 10.75 -3.50
C ASN A 181 -6.55 10.46 -4.11
N SER A 182 -5.90 11.44 -4.74
CA SER A 182 -4.51 11.26 -5.18
C SER A 182 -3.58 11.26 -3.98
N LEU A 183 -2.72 10.26 -3.89
CA LEU A 183 -1.61 10.19 -2.92
C LEU A 183 -0.28 10.63 -3.56
N GLY A 184 -0.36 11.20 -4.75
CA GLY A 184 0.77 11.70 -5.51
C GLY A 184 1.46 10.64 -6.38
N LEU A 185 2.75 10.83 -6.63
CA LEU A 185 3.57 10.06 -7.55
C LEU A 185 4.72 9.38 -6.83
N PHE A 186 4.98 8.13 -7.20
CA PHE A 186 6.12 7.38 -6.68
C PHE A 186 6.72 6.51 -7.76
N THR A 187 8.01 6.67 -8.04
CA THR A 187 8.70 5.81 -9.00
C THR A 187 9.42 4.68 -8.31
N LEU A 188 9.29 3.49 -8.87
CA LEU A 188 9.96 2.28 -8.44
C LEU A 188 10.80 1.70 -9.58
N ARG A 189 11.88 1.04 -9.19
CA ARG A 189 12.50 0.00 -10.00
C ARG A 189 12.45 -1.31 -9.23
N PHE A 190 12.41 -2.44 -9.92
CA PHE A 190 12.42 -3.74 -9.26
C PHE A 190 13.73 -4.45 -9.57
N ARG A 191 14.52 -4.74 -8.53
CA ARG A 191 15.64 -5.67 -8.69
C ARG A 191 15.10 -7.07 -8.86
N VAL A 192 15.53 -7.73 -9.93
CA VAL A 192 15.17 -9.11 -10.23
C VAL A 192 16.28 -10.01 -9.72
N LEU A 193 15.92 -10.94 -8.84
CA LEU A 193 16.86 -11.75 -8.08
C LEU A 193 16.71 -13.22 -8.44
N SER A 194 17.80 -13.84 -8.84
CA SER A 194 17.94 -15.29 -9.01
C SER A 194 19.44 -15.66 -9.00
N PRO A 195 19.83 -16.87 -8.54
CA PRO A 195 21.24 -17.28 -8.51
C PRO A 195 21.94 -17.23 -9.89
N VAL A 196 21.18 -17.35 -10.97
CA VAL A 196 21.69 -17.38 -12.35
C VAL A 196 21.61 -16.02 -13.06
N LEU A 197 21.05 -15.00 -12.42
CA LEU A 197 20.92 -13.66 -13.00
C LEU A 197 22.06 -12.74 -12.54
N PRO A 198 22.57 -11.86 -13.42
CA PRO A 198 23.50 -10.83 -13.00
C PRO A 198 22.88 -9.93 -11.92
N ARG A 199 23.70 -9.45 -10.99
CA ARG A 199 23.24 -8.55 -9.90
C ARG A 199 22.57 -7.29 -10.42
N GLY A 200 22.90 -6.84 -11.63
CA GLY A 200 22.33 -5.65 -12.29
C GLY A 200 20.99 -5.88 -12.99
N CYS A 201 20.39 -7.07 -12.93
CA CYS A 201 19.09 -7.35 -13.55
C CYS A 201 17.96 -6.58 -12.84
N VAL A 202 17.34 -5.65 -13.57
CA VAL A 202 16.30 -4.76 -13.02
C VAL A 202 15.18 -4.53 -14.02
N ILE A 203 13.99 -4.25 -13.51
CA ILE A 203 12.85 -3.70 -14.26
C ILE A 203 12.71 -2.25 -13.86
N GLY A 204 12.59 -1.36 -14.83
CA GLY A 204 12.55 0.08 -14.58
C GLY A 204 13.93 0.68 -14.30
N GLY A 205 14.96 0.27 -15.06
CA GLY A 205 16.30 0.85 -15.01
C GLY A 205 16.29 2.33 -15.41
N ASP A 206 16.50 2.62 -16.70
CA ASP A 206 16.51 4.00 -17.21
C ASP A 206 15.10 4.60 -17.34
N ALA A 207 14.06 3.76 -17.29
CA ALA A 207 12.65 4.15 -17.35
C ALA A 207 11.90 3.57 -16.14
N PRO A 208 11.92 4.22 -14.96
CA PRO A 208 11.27 3.72 -13.76
C PRO A 208 9.78 3.44 -13.93
N VAL A 209 9.27 2.50 -13.15
CA VAL A 209 7.82 2.25 -13.03
C VAL A 209 7.21 3.40 -12.23
N GLU A 210 6.49 4.28 -12.91
CA GLU A 210 5.79 5.40 -12.29
C GLU A 210 4.44 4.93 -11.75
N LEU A 211 4.27 5.01 -10.43
CA LEU A 211 3.02 4.77 -9.75
C LEU A 211 2.33 6.09 -9.43
N ARG A 212 1.02 6.14 -9.63
CA ARG A 212 0.13 7.24 -9.25
C ARG A 212 -0.91 6.71 -8.28
N LEU A 213 -0.49 6.59 -7.03
CA LEU A 213 -1.29 5.94 -6.00
C LEU A 213 -2.56 6.74 -5.71
N ARG A 214 -3.67 6.02 -5.59
CA ARG A 214 -4.97 6.54 -5.20
C ARG A 214 -5.41 5.89 -3.91
N ARG A 215 -6.00 6.67 -3.01
CA ARG A 215 -6.61 6.16 -1.79
C ARG A 215 -7.82 5.28 -2.14
N ALA A 216 -7.90 4.10 -1.55
CA ALA A 216 -9.08 3.25 -1.56
C ALA A 216 -9.85 3.45 -0.25
N GLY A 217 -11.06 3.99 -0.35
CA GLY A 217 -11.91 4.23 0.81
C GLY A 217 -11.37 5.29 1.78
N ASP A 218 -11.92 5.25 3.00
CA ASP A 218 -11.59 6.19 4.06
C ASP A 218 -10.33 5.79 4.83
N SER A 219 -9.73 6.76 5.51
CA SER A 219 -8.61 6.52 6.42
C SER A 219 -9.09 6.37 7.85
N GLU A 220 -8.36 5.58 8.62
CA GLU A 220 -8.70 5.25 9.99
C GLU A 220 -7.57 5.65 10.92
N TRP A 221 -7.91 6.34 12.01
CA TRP A 221 -6.99 6.57 13.12
C TRP A 221 -6.86 5.28 13.93
N VAL A 222 -5.71 4.63 13.83
CA VAL A 222 -5.36 3.45 14.63
C VAL A 222 -4.88 3.87 16.02
N SER A 223 -4.18 5.01 16.10
CA SER A 223 -3.71 5.60 17.35
C SER A 223 -3.57 7.10 17.18
N GLN A 224 -3.88 7.88 18.22
CA GLN A 224 -3.65 9.33 18.23
C GLN A 224 -2.34 9.70 18.94
N ASP A 225 -1.85 8.85 19.85
CA ASP A 225 -0.58 9.04 20.56
C ASP A 225 0.16 7.70 20.73
N PRO A 226 1.22 7.42 19.93
CA PRO A 226 1.69 8.21 18.80
C PRO A 226 0.68 8.22 17.64
N PRO A 227 0.69 9.23 16.75
CA PRO A 227 -0.25 9.29 15.63
C PRO A 227 0.03 8.15 14.64
N VAL A 228 -0.98 7.30 14.41
CA VAL A 228 -0.94 6.21 13.44
C VAL A 228 -2.25 6.20 12.66
N ILE A 229 -2.15 6.30 11.34
CA ILE A 229 -3.28 6.27 10.42
C ILE A 229 -3.14 5.04 9.52
N ARG A 230 -4.20 4.26 9.38
CA ARG A 230 -4.31 3.20 8.38
C ARG A 230 -5.09 3.69 7.17
N PHE A 231 -4.65 3.32 5.99
CA PHE A 231 -5.40 3.52 4.75
C PHE A 231 -4.98 2.49 3.71
N ASP A 232 -5.86 2.25 2.75
CA ASP A 232 -5.55 1.43 1.58
C ASP A 232 -5.27 2.32 0.36
N ALA A 233 -4.42 1.86 -0.54
CA ALA A 233 -4.02 2.56 -1.75
C ALA A 233 -3.91 1.61 -2.94
N TYR A 234 -4.08 2.12 -4.15
CA TYR A 234 -3.94 1.34 -5.38
C TYR A 234 -3.47 2.18 -6.57
N ASP A 235 -2.92 1.50 -7.57
CA ASP A 235 -2.73 2.01 -8.93
C ASP A 235 -2.84 0.84 -9.92
N ASP A 236 -3.68 0.99 -10.94
CA ASP A 236 -3.95 0.01 -12.00
C ASP A 236 -3.64 0.55 -13.41
N THR A 237 -2.95 1.69 -13.48
CA THR A 237 -2.71 2.43 -14.72
C THR A 237 -1.25 2.43 -15.17
N PHE A 238 -0.33 1.98 -14.32
CA PHE A 238 1.10 2.03 -14.62
C PHE A 238 1.53 1.06 -15.71
N THR A 239 2.63 1.41 -16.37
CA THR A 239 3.31 0.56 -17.36
C THR A 239 4.54 -0.10 -16.75
N ALA A 240 4.85 -1.30 -17.21
CA ALA A 240 6.06 -2.02 -16.82
C ALA A 240 6.99 -2.19 -18.03
N PRO A 241 8.22 -1.65 -18.00
CA PRO A 241 9.17 -1.83 -19.10
C PRO A 241 9.76 -3.24 -19.08
N ALA A 242 10.52 -3.58 -20.13
CA ALA A 242 11.33 -4.79 -20.17
C ALA A 242 12.42 -4.76 -19.09
N ALA A 243 12.87 -5.94 -18.66
CA ALA A 243 14.00 -6.08 -17.77
C ALA A 243 15.31 -5.76 -18.52
N VAL A 244 16.22 -5.08 -17.85
CA VAL A 244 17.54 -4.70 -18.38
C VAL A 244 18.64 -5.22 -17.46
N GLY A 245 19.85 -5.38 -17.99
CA GLY A 245 20.99 -5.87 -17.20
C GLY A 245 20.93 -7.36 -16.81
N CYS A 246 20.03 -8.13 -17.43
CA CYS A 246 19.80 -9.54 -17.11
C CYS A 246 20.69 -10.54 -17.89
N GLY A 247 21.60 -10.04 -18.72
CA GLY A 247 22.50 -10.86 -19.53
C GLY A 247 21.74 -11.76 -20.53
N PRO A 248 22.25 -12.96 -20.85
CA PRO A 248 21.66 -13.84 -21.86
C PRO A 248 20.27 -14.37 -21.47
N LEU A 249 19.88 -14.27 -20.20
CA LEU A 249 18.59 -14.72 -19.70
C LEU A 249 17.50 -13.63 -19.74
N GLY A 250 17.81 -12.43 -20.25
CA GLY A 250 16.86 -11.30 -20.27
C GLY A 250 15.51 -11.65 -20.90
N ARG A 251 15.52 -12.28 -22.08
CA ARG A 251 14.28 -12.72 -22.74
C ARG A 251 13.48 -13.71 -21.90
N LEU A 252 14.15 -14.65 -21.21
CA LEU A 252 13.47 -15.59 -20.32
C LEU A 252 12.82 -14.86 -19.15
N VAL A 253 13.48 -13.86 -18.56
CA VAL A 253 12.92 -13.04 -17.49
C VAL A 253 11.68 -12.27 -17.98
N ASP A 254 11.78 -11.66 -19.17
CA ASP A 254 10.69 -10.90 -19.77
C ASP A 254 9.49 -11.80 -20.12
N ASP A 255 9.72 -12.92 -20.80
CA ASP A 255 8.68 -13.91 -21.12
C ASP A 255 8.04 -14.45 -19.83
N ARG A 256 8.85 -14.68 -18.80
CA ARG A 256 8.39 -15.20 -17.50
C ARG A 256 7.49 -14.21 -16.78
N LEU A 257 7.83 -12.92 -16.83
CA LEU A 257 7.08 -11.86 -16.17
C LEU A 257 5.99 -11.25 -17.07
N GLY A 258 5.99 -11.55 -18.37
CA GLY A 258 5.11 -10.93 -19.35
C GLY A 258 5.45 -9.46 -19.61
N LEU A 259 6.74 -9.15 -19.78
CA LEU A 259 7.26 -7.80 -20.01
C LEU A 259 7.78 -7.62 -21.45
N PRO A 260 7.82 -6.37 -21.97
CA PRO A 260 7.19 -5.18 -21.41
C PRO A 260 5.65 -5.28 -21.44
N ARG A 261 4.98 -4.49 -20.59
CA ARG A 261 3.52 -4.45 -20.49
C ARG A 261 2.99 -3.04 -20.34
N GLY A 262 2.23 -2.60 -21.34
CA GLY A 262 1.63 -1.25 -21.36
C GLY A 262 0.31 -1.10 -20.60
N ALA A 263 -0.38 -2.18 -20.23
CA ALA A 263 -1.66 -2.12 -19.51
C ALA A 263 -1.95 -3.41 -18.73
N GLY A 264 -2.84 -3.33 -17.74
CA GLY A 264 -3.24 -4.48 -16.90
C GLY A 264 -2.23 -4.84 -15.81
N ASN A 265 -1.29 -3.94 -15.53
CA ASN A 265 -0.53 -3.98 -14.29
C ASN A 265 -1.39 -3.42 -13.15
N ALA A 266 -1.13 -3.85 -11.93
CA ALA A 266 -1.86 -3.34 -10.76
C ALA A 266 -1.01 -3.45 -9.50
N ILE A 267 -1.19 -2.53 -8.58
CA ILE A 267 -0.66 -2.59 -7.22
C ILE A 267 -1.77 -2.20 -6.27
N THR A 268 -1.90 -2.96 -5.19
CA THR A 268 -2.76 -2.62 -4.05
C THR A 268 -1.92 -2.66 -2.80
N LEU A 269 -2.12 -1.71 -1.91
CA LEU A 269 -1.34 -1.53 -0.70
C LEU A 269 -2.28 -1.31 0.47
N SER A 270 -2.01 -1.97 1.59
CA SER A 270 -2.54 -1.59 2.90
C SER A 270 -1.40 -0.95 3.68
N ALA A 271 -1.57 0.32 4.02
CA ALA A 271 -0.52 1.15 4.57
C ALA A 271 -0.84 1.63 5.99
N ARG A 272 0.21 1.78 6.79
CA ARG A 272 0.21 2.51 8.05
C ARG A 272 1.16 3.67 7.96
N TYR A 273 0.67 4.83 8.36
CA TYR A 273 1.33 6.11 8.32
C TYR A 273 1.52 6.64 9.74
N THR A 274 2.71 7.13 10.03
CA THR A 274 2.99 7.88 11.25
C THR A 274 3.92 9.04 10.93
N PHE A 275 4.02 10.00 11.84
CA PHE A 275 4.97 11.10 11.70
C PHE A 275 5.44 11.62 13.06
N LYS A 276 6.57 12.31 13.03
CA LYS A 276 7.07 13.18 14.11
C LYS A 276 7.55 14.48 13.52
N THR A 277 7.35 15.58 14.21
CA THR A 277 8.00 16.84 13.86
C THR A 277 9.49 16.80 14.22
N TYR A 278 10.32 17.54 13.50
CA TYR A 278 11.78 17.47 13.66
C TYR A 278 12.28 17.98 15.02
N ASP A 279 11.53 18.89 15.66
CA ASP A 279 11.78 19.32 17.05
C ASP A 279 11.56 18.21 18.09
N ARG A 280 10.87 17.12 17.72
CA ARG A 280 10.57 15.96 18.58
C ARG A 280 11.34 14.70 18.19
N LEU A 281 12.19 14.77 17.17
CA LEU A 281 13.08 13.66 16.83
C LEU A 281 14.22 13.59 17.85
N PRO A 282 14.74 12.39 18.16
CA PRO A 282 15.99 12.27 18.91
C PRO A 282 17.10 13.07 18.21
N ALA A 283 17.97 13.71 19.01
CA ALA A 283 19.18 14.32 18.48
C ALA A 283 19.99 13.25 17.72
N ARG A 284 20.48 13.63 16.55
CA ARG A 284 21.25 12.75 15.64
C ARG A 284 22.73 13.00 15.76
#